data_AF-A0A9X8X967-F1
#
_entry.id   AF-A0A9X8X967-F1
#
_cell.length_a   1.000
_cell.length_b   1.000
_cell.length_c   1.000
_cell.angle_alpha   90.00
_cell.angle_beta   90.00
_cell.angle_gamma   90.00
#
_symmetry.space_group_name_H-M   'P 1'
#
loop_
_entity.id
_entity.type
_entity.pdbx_description
1 polymer ?
#
loop_
_entity_poly.entity_id
_entity_poly.type
_entity_poly.pdbx_seq_one_letter_code
_entity_poly.pdbx_strand_id
1 'polypeptide(L)'
;MIESDLLDVYTKVLSPWNLIYKDFKKRVIAYIVCILVMFFSLIIVGVIKGWNNWILIANFVFCTIIFYWSLNYFILRVAKEYSKNIYGATFQSNEWTMFICLAIRNYLYQQNILVGNRELNIESLDFLISMLEKRKEEMQRTSIINYFSACGALFLILFVPVWSALNSFFYNKGNFSVEQAYGYLGMVTVILIMVICGIWGIIWRLFILELVSLKIDRVSRLLRCVETIKFMLKNNEYKKSNEIKVNLGKFEELLIEYNRK
;
A
#
# COMPACT_ATOMS: atom_id res chain seq x y z
N MET A 1 17.22 -4.69 19.24
CA MET A 1 18.35 -5.02 18.32
C MET A 1 18.29 -3.94 17.27
N ILE A 2 19.36 -3.20 16.98
CA ILE A 2 19.30 -1.95 16.18
C ILE A 2 18.40 -2.02 14.93
N GLU A 3 18.40 -3.17 14.23
CA GLU A 3 17.57 -3.46 13.06
C GLU A 3 16.05 -3.55 13.37
N SER A 4 15.64 -4.10 14.52
CA SER A 4 14.25 -4.06 14.99
C SER A 4 13.77 -2.64 15.23
N ASP A 5 14.63 -1.83 15.85
CA ASP A 5 14.28 -0.48 16.29
C ASP A 5 14.22 0.46 15.07
N LEU A 6 15.15 0.27 14.13
CA LEU A 6 15.13 0.95 12.84
C LEU A 6 13.89 0.58 12.01
N LEU A 7 13.52 -0.70 11.97
CA LEU A 7 12.29 -1.12 11.30
C LEU A 7 11.06 -0.52 11.98
N ASP A 8 11.00 -0.48 13.31
CA ASP A 8 9.89 0.11 14.02
C ASP A 8 9.77 1.62 13.76
N VAL A 9 10.88 2.36 13.74
CA VAL A 9 10.88 3.78 13.35
C VAL A 9 10.44 3.95 11.90
N TYR A 10 10.94 3.12 10.98
CA TYR A 10 10.53 3.17 9.58
C TYR A 10 9.03 2.89 9.40
N THR A 11 8.51 1.90 10.11
CA THR A 11 7.14 1.42 9.91
C THR A 11 6.09 2.17 10.72
N LYS A 12 6.45 2.70 11.88
CA LYS A 12 5.55 3.47 12.74
C LYS A 12 5.73 4.95 12.45
N VAL A 13 6.93 5.51 12.66
CA VAL A 13 7.17 6.96 12.57
C VAL A 13 7.15 7.45 11.12
N LEU A 14 7.90 6.80 10.22
CA LEU A 14 8.01 7.20 8.81
C LEU A 14 6.90 6.65 7.90
N SER A 15 5.82 6.11 8.48
CA SER A 15 4.68 5.66 7.68
C SER A 15 3.98 6.84 7.00
N PRO A 16 3.49 6.67 5.76
CA PRO A 16 2.64 7.68 5.12
C PRO A 16 1.43 8.05 5.97
N TRP A 17 0.92 7.10 6.77
CA TRP A 17 -0.15 7.36 7.72
C TRP A 17 0.25 8.43 8.75
N ASN A 18 1.37 8.25 9.45
CA ASN A 18 1.78 9.19 10.50
C ASN A 18 2.33 10.50 9.97
N LEU A 19 2.99 10.50 8.80
CA LEU A 19 3.55 11.70 8.19
C LEU A 19 2.48 12.58 7.50
N ILE A 20 1.42 11.98 6.96
CA ILE A 20 0.49 12.69 6.08
C ILE A 20 -0.95 12.45 6.53
N TYR A 21 -1.43 11.21 6.45
CA TYR A 21 -2.88 10.94 6.54
C TYR A 21 -3.48 11.16 7.94
N LYS A 22 -2.68 11.08 9.02
CA LYS A 22 -3.10 11.32 10.40
C LYS A 22 -3.73 12.72 10.56
N ASP A 23 -3.16 13.72 9.88
CA ASP A 23 -3.57 15.12 9.99
C ASP A 23 -4.90 15.43 9.28
N PHE A 24 -5.31 14.58 8.34
CA PHE A 24 -6.61 14.69 7.67
C PHE A 24 -7.42 13.39 7.74
N LYS A 25 -7.26 12.63 8.83
CA LYS A 25 -7.96 11.35 9.07
C LYS A 25 -9.47 11.43 8.86
N LYS A 26 -10.10 12.54 9.27
CA LYS A 26 -11.55 12.77 9.09
C LYS A 26 -11.94 12.77 7.61
N ARG A 27 -11.12 13.38 6.75
CA ARG A 27 -11.33 13.42 5.30
C ARG A 27 -11.15 12.04 4.67
N VAL A 28 -10.12 11.29 5.08
CA VAL A 28 -9.90 9.92 4.61
C VAL A 28 -11.07 9.01 5.00
N ILE A 29 -11.51 9.06 6.26
CA ILE A 29 -12.64 8.25 6.74
C ILE A 29 -13.92 8.64 6.01
N ALA A 30 -14.23 9.94 5.91
CA ALA A 30 -15.42 10.42 5.19
C ALA A 30 -15.41 9.95 3.72
N TYR A 31 -14.26 10.02 3.05
CA TYR A 31 -14.11 9.54 1.69
C TYR A 31 -14.42 8.03 1.59
N ILE A 32 -13.82 7.20 2.44
CA ILE A 32 -14.08 5.75 2.48
C ILE A 32 -15.57 5.46 2.71
N VAL A 33 -16.20 6.16 3.65
CA VAL A 33 -17.63 6.00 3.94
C VAL A 33 -18.49 6.37 2.74
N CYS A 34 -18.24 7.52 2.09
CA CYS A 34 -18.98 7.93 0.89
C CYS A 34 -18.90 6.89 -0.23
N ILE A 35 -17.73 6.26 -0.40
CA ILE A 35 -17.52 5.24 -1.43
C ILE A 35 -18.29 3.96 -1.10
N LEU A 36 -18.21 3.49 0.15
CA LEU A 36 -18.96 2.32 0.58
C LEU A 36 -20.46 2.55 0.37
N VAL A 37 -20.98 3.71 0.80
CA VAL A 37 -22.39 4.09 0.59
C VAL A 37 -22.74 4.10 -0.89
N MET A 38 -21.91 4.67 -1.76
CA MET A 38 -22.12 4.68 -3.20
C MET A 38 -22.22 3.25 -3.76
N PHE A 39 -21.27 2.36 -3.44
CA PHE A 39 -21.29 0.97 -3.92
C PHE A 39 -22.50 0.18 -3.38
N PHE A 40 -22.82 0.29 -2.09
CA PHE A 40 -23.99 -0.38 -1.53
C PHE A 40 -25.29 0.12 -2.14
N SER A 41 -25.43 1.44 -2.32
CA SER A 41 -26.62 2.02 -2.96
C SER A 41 -26.82 1.51 -4.39
N LEU A 42 -25.73 1.35 -5.14
CA LEU A 42 -25.77 0.83 -6.52
C LEU A 42 -26.22 -0.63 -6.57
N ILE A 43 -25.72 -1.46 -5.65
CA ILE A 43 -26.15 -2.86 -5.53
C ILE A 43 -27.65 -2.92 -5.18
N ILE A 44 -28.09 -2.17 -4.18
CA ILE A 44 -29.50 -2.15 -3.71
C ILE A 44 -30.43 -1.68 -4.84
N VAL A 45 -30.10 -0.58 -5.52
CA VAL A 45 -30.91 -0.06 -6.64
C VAL A 45 -30.94 -1.06 -7.79
N GLY A 46 -29.80 -1.69 -8.09
CA GLY A 46 -29.70 -2.73 -9.11
C GLY A 46 -30.61 -3.92 -8.86
N VAL A 47 -30.67 -4.37 -7.60
CA VAL A 47 -31.57 -5.46 -7.16
C VAL A 47 -33.03 -5.02 -7.21
N ILE A 48 -33.38 -3.86 -6.65
CA ILE A 48 -34.77 -3.36 -6.60
C ILE A 48 -35.34 -3.14 -8.00
N LYS A 49 -34.54 -2.58 -8.92
CA LYS A 49 -34.99 -2.28 -10.28
C LYS A 49 -34.87 -3.46 -11.25
N GLY A 50 -34.35 -4.61 -10.80
CA GLY A 50 -34.15 -5.78 -11.66
C GLY A 50 -33.26 -5.47 -12.86
N TRP A 51 -32.19 -4.69 -12.68
CA TRP A 51 -31.31 -4.31 -13.77
C TRP A 51 -30.69 -5.54 -14.43
N ASN A 52 -30.68 -5.55 -15.76
CA ASN A 52 -29.91 -6.55 -16.50
C ASN A 52 -28.41 -6.40 -16.17
N ASN A 53 -27.69 -7.51 -16.20
CA ASN A 53 -26.26 -7.63 -15.89
C ASN A 53 -25.40 -6.58 -16.62
N TRP A 54 -25.72 -6.26 -17.87
CA TRP A 54 -24.99 -5.24 -18.64
C TRP A 54 -25.10 -3.84 -18.04
N ILE A 55 -26.27 -3.47 -17.51
CA ILE A 55 -26.50 -2.17 -16.86
C ILE A 55 -25.73 -2.12 -15.53
N LEU A 56 -25.73 -3.22 -14.78
CA LEU A 56 -24.94 -3.35 -13.54
C LEU A 56 -23.44 -3.19 -13.82
N ILE A 57 -22.91 -3.89 -14.82
CA ILE A 57 -21.51 -3.80 -15.23
C ILE A 57 -21.15 -2.38 -15.67
N ALA A 58 -21.98 -1.75 -16.52
CA ALA A 58 -21.74 -0.40 -17.01
C ALA A 58 -21.70 0.63 -15.85
N ASN A 59 -22.66 0.56 -14.92
CA ASN A 59 -22.67 1.43 -13.75
C ASN A 59 -21.49 1.17 -12.81
N PHE A 60 -21.11 -0.10 -12.64
CA PHE A 60 -19.95 -0.48 -11.83
C PHE A 60 -18.64 0.09 -12.39
N VAL A 61 -18.43 -0.01 -13.71
CA VAL A 61 -17.26 0.57 -14.39
C VAL A 61 -17.27 2.10 -14.24
N PHE A 62 -18.42 2.74 -14.45
CA PHE A 62 -18.57 4.18 -14.30
C PHE A 62 -18.24 4.65 -12.86
N CYS A 63 -18.77 3.98 -11.84
CA CYS A 63 -18.46 4.27 -10.44
C CYS A 63 -16.97 4.05 -10.12
N THR A 64 -16.33 3.05 -10.72
CA THR A 64 -14.89 2.80 -10.55
C THR A 64 -14.05 3.94 -11.13
N ILE A 65 -14.44 4.49 -12.29
CA ILE A 65 -13.77 5.64 -12.90
C ILE A 65 -13.93 6.88 -12.02
N ILE A 66 -15.15 7.16 -11.52
CA ILE A 66 -15.42 8.27 -10.60
C ILE A 66 -14.61 8.11 -9.31
N PHE A 67 -14.55 6.88 -8.78
CA PHE A 67 -13.74 6.56 -7.62
C PHE A 67 -12.27 6.90 -7.85
N TYR A 68 -11.69 6.50 -8.99
CA TYR A 68 -10.29 6.81 -9.30
C TYR A 68 -10.03 8.33 -9.39
N TRP A 69 -10.92 9.06 -10.05
CA TRP A 69 -10.81 10.52 -10.19
C TRP A 69 -10.94 11.23 -8.85
N SER A 70 -11.93 10.85 -8.05
CA SER A 70 -12.17 11.43 -6.73
C SER A 70 -11.03 11.13 -5.75
N LEU A 71 -10.42 9.94 -5.81
CA LEU A 71 -9.25 9.58 -4.99
C LEU A 71 -8.08 10.53 -5.27
N ASN A 72 -7.76 10.70 -6.56
CA ASN A 72 -6.69 11.58 -7.00
C ASN A 72 -6.92 13.02 -6.54
N TYR A 73 -8.15 13.51 -6.68
CA TYR A 73 -8.47 14.90 -6.41
C TYR A 73 -8.61 15.20 -4.90
N PHE A 74 -9.36 14.39 -4.15
CA PHE A 74 -9.67 14.69 -2.76
C PHE A 74 -8.61 14.23 -1.77
N ILE A 75 -7.86 13.17 -2.11
CA ILE A 75 -6.88 12.58 -1.21
C ILE A 75 -5.45 12.82 -1.69
N LEU A 76 -5.08 12.36 -2.89
CA LEU A 76 -3.68 12.39 -3.33
C LEU A 76 -3.18 13.81 -3.61
N ARG A 77 -3.99 14.67 -4.23
CA ARG A 77 -3.62 16.07 -4.46
C ARG A 77 -3.39 16.81 -3.14
N VAL A 78 -4.31 16.65 -2.20
CA VAL A 78 -4.21 17.26 -0.85
C VAL A 78 -2.96 16.73 -0.13
N ALA A 79 -2.69 15.43 -0.20
CA ALA A 79 -1.48 14.83 0.36
C ALA A 79 -0.19 15.41 -0.23
N LYS A 80 -0.15 15.61 -1.56
CA LYS A 80 1.00 16.19 -2.27
C LYS A 80 1.25 17.65 -1.91
N GLU A 81 0.20 18.46 -1.87
CA GLU A 81 0.29 19.88 -1.47
C GLU A 81 0.71 19.99 0.00
N TYR A 82 0.11 19.18 0.88
CA TYR A 82 0.46 19.13 2.29
C TYR A 82 1.93 18.75 2.52
N SER A 83 2.39 17.67 1.89
CA SER A 83 3.75 17.18 2.09
C SER A 83 4.78 18.19 1.58
N LYS A 84 4.50 18.85 0.45
CA LYS A 84 5.37 19.88 -0.11
C LYS A 84 5.49 21.09 0.83
N ASN A 85 4.38 21.52 1.43
CA ASN A 85 4.37 22.67 2.34
C ASN A 85 5.08 22.38 3.67
N ILE A 86 4.89 21.18 4.22
CA ILE A 86 5.42 20.82 5.54
C ILE A 86 6.85 20.30 5.47
N TYR A 87 7.14 19.38 4.55
CA TYR A 87 8.42 18.69 4.45
C TYR A 87 9.32 19.25 3.35
N GLY A 88 8.82 20.11 2.47
CA GLY A 88 9.58 20.56 1.28
C GLY A 88 9.71 19.48 0.20
N ALA A 89 8.99 18.36 0.32
CA ALA A 89 9.07 17.22 -0.58
C ALA A 89 7.66 16.76 -1.02
N THR A 90 7.49 16.53 -2.32
CA THR A 90 6.19 16.15 -2.88
C THR A 90 5.91 14.66 -2.68
N PHE A 91 4.81 14.29 -2.04
CA PHE A 91 4.44 12.89 -1.76
C PHE A 91 4.42 12.06 -3.05
N GLN A 92 4.97 10.84 -2.98
CA GLN A 92 5.18 9.93 -4.14
C GLN A 92 6.14 10.46 -5.23
N SER A 93 6.96 11.47 -4.94
CA SER A 93 8.04 11.90 -5.84
C SER A 93 9.40 11.32 -5.44
N ASN A 94 10.40 11.51 -6.30
CA ASN A 94 11.79 11.21 -5.97
C ASN A 94 12.28 12.03 -4.76
N GLU A 95 11.76 13.26 -4.59
CA GLU A 95 12.06 14.13 -3.45
C GLU A 95 11.55 13.50 -2.14
N TRP A 96 10.38 12.88 -2.16
CA TRP A 96 9.82 12.17 -1.01
C TRP A 96 10.70 10.99 -0.60
N THR A 97 11.19 10.24 -1.58
CA THR A 97 12.10 9.12 -1.31
C THR A 97 13.40 9.62 -0.68
N MET A 98 13.95 10.73 -1.18
CA MET A 98 15.13 11.36 -0.59
C MET A 98 14.87 11.88 0.82
N PHE A 99 13.73 12.49 1.10
CA PHE A 99 13.33 12.88 2.46
C PHE A 99 13.36 11.70 3.42
N ILE A 100 12.77 10.56 3.04
CA ILE A 100 12.77 9.36 3.88
C ILE A 100 14.20 8.85 4.12
N CYS A 101 15.06 8.82 3.10
CA CYS A 101 16.47 8.46 3.26
C CYS A 101 17.21 9.41 4.22
N LEU A 102 16.97 10.72 4.12
CA LEU A 102 17.58 11.72 5.00
C LEU A 102 17.09 11.60 6.44
N ALA A 103 15.80 11.33 6.65
CA ALA A 103 15.22 11.12 7.96
C ALA A 103 15.81 9.87 8.64
N ILE A 104 15.93 8.76 7.90
CA ILE A 104 16.61 7.53 8.38
C ILE A 104 18.06 7.83 8.72
N ARG A 105 18.78 8.55 7.85
CA ARG A 105 20.17 8.92 8.11
C ARG A 105 20.28 9.76 9.40
N ASN A 106 19.42 10.76 9.59
CA ASN A 106 19.40 11.59 10.80
C ASN A 106 19.19 10.74 12.05
N TYR A 107 18.23 9.82 12.01
CA TYR A 107 18.00 8.85 13.09
C TYR A 107 19.24 8.01 13.41
N LEU A 108 19.95 7.50 12.40
CA LEU A 108 21.16 6.70 12.60
C LEU A 108 22.31 7.51 13.25
N TYR A 109 22.42 8.81 12.95
CA TYR A 109 23.36 9.70 13.67
C TYR A 109 22.91 9.95 15.12
N GLN A 110 21.62 10.20 15.36
CA GLN A 110 21.09 10.42 16.71
C GLN A 110 21.27 9.21 17.63
N GLN A 111 21.19 7.99 17.08
CA GLN A 111 21.42 6.74 17.81
C GLN A 111 22.91 6.37 17.92
N ASN A 112 23.84 7.25 17.50
CA ASN A 112 25.29 7.00 17.47
C ASN A 112 25.68 5.74 16.67
N ILE A 113 24.87 5.33 15.70
CA ILE A 113 25.21 4.25 14.77
C ILE A 113 26.14 4.77 13.67
N LEU A 114 25.97 6.04 13.28
CA LEU A 114 26.89 6.76 12.41
C LEU A 114 27.70 7.74 13.25
N VAL A 115 29.03 7.59 13.28
CA VAL A 115 29.94 8.28 14.22
C VAL A 115 30.86 9.27 13.50
N GLY A 116 30.44 9.79 12.34
CA GLY A 116 31.15 10.84 11.59
C GLY A 116 32.37 10.37 10.78
N ASN A 117 33.10 9.33 11.21
CA ASN A 117 34.14 8.71 10.39
C ASN A 117 33.52 7.92 9.23
N ARG A 118 33.94 8.23 8.00
CA ARG A 118 33.36 7.69 6.76
C ARG A 118 33.51 6.18 6.63
N GLU A 119 34.67 5.62 6.99
CA GLU A 119 34.91 4.18 6.86
C GLU A 119 34.07 3.39 7.85
N LEU A 120 34.08 3.80 9.12
CA LEU A 120 33.24 3.22 10.18
C LEU A 120 31.74 3.34 9.86
N ASN A 121 31.31 4.45 9.24
CA ASN A 121 29.93 4.62 8.80
C ASN A 121 29.55 3.63 7.68
N ILE A 122 30.45 3.37 6.73
CA ILE A 122 30.22 2.40 5.65
C ILE A 122 30.12 0.99 6.23
N GLU A 123 31.03 0.62 7.14
CA GLU A 123 31.02 -0.68 7.80
C GLU A 123 29.74 -0.89 8.64
N SER A 124 29.32 0.14 9.39
CA SER A 124 28.08 0.10 10.16
C SER A 124 26.84 -0.06 9.27
N LEU A 125 26.83 0.57 8.08
CA LEU A 125 25.76 0.39 7.11
C LEU A 125 25.79 -0.99 6.46
N ASP A 126 26.96 -1.57 6.22
CA ASP A 126 27.11 -2.93 5.71
C ASP A 126 26.61 -3.98 6.70
N PHE A 127 26.89 -3.78 7.99
CA PHE A 127 26.31 -4.58 9.04
C PHE A 127 24.76 -4.47 9.05
N LEU A 128 24.21 -3.26 8.95
CA LEU A 128 22.74 -3.06 8.90
C LEU A 128 22.10 -3.69 7.65
N ILE A 129 22.75 -3.58 6.48
CA ILE A 129 22.30 -4.18 5.23
C ILE A 129 22.21 -5.69 5.38
N SER A 130 23.27 -6.34 5.84
CA SER A 130 23.30 -7.80 6.01
C SER A 130 22.22 -8.31 6.98
N MET A 131 21.95 -7.58 8.06
CA MET A 131 20.88 -7.90 9.01
C MET A 131 19.49 -7.78 8.38
N LEU A 132 19.23 -6.69 7.64
CA LEU A 132 17.96 -6.48 6.94
C LEU A 132 17.73 -7.50 5.81
N GLU A 133 18.77 -7.89 5.08
CA GLU A 133 18.72 -8.95 4.07
C GLU A 133 18.35 -10.29 4.68
N LYS A 134 19.04 -10.71 5.75
CA LYS A 134 18.74 -11.95 6.46
C LYS A 134 17.28 -11.99 6.94
N ARG A 135 16.80 -10.89 7.52
CA ARG A 135 15.41 -10.81 7.97
C ARG A 135 14.41 -10.84 6.81
N LYS A 136 14.73 -10.21 5.68
CA LYS A 136 13.91 -10.29 4.47
C LYS A 136 13.79 -11.73 3.98
N GLU A 137 14.88 -12.49 3.94
CA GLU A 137 14.88 -13.90 3.55
C GLU A 137 14.02 -14.76 4.49
N GLU A 138 14.18 -14.59 5.80
CA GLU A 138 13.38 -15.28 6.82
C GLU A 138 11.88 -15.00 6.67
N MET A 139 11.51 -13.74 6.43
CA MET A 139 10.13 -13.34 6.20
C MET A 139 9.59 -13.86 4.86
N GLN A 140 10.39 -13.88 3.80
CA GLN A 140 9.97 -14.41 2.49
C GLN A 140 9.58 -15.89 2.60
N ARG A 141 10.41 -16.71 3.25
CA ARG A 141 10.11 -18.14 3.46
C ARG A 141 8.79 -18.36 4.20
N THR A 142 8.54 -17.61 5.27
CA THR A 142 7.27 -17.69 6.02
C THR A 142 6.08 -17.15 5.23
N SER A 143 6.27 -16.09 4.45
CA SER A 143 5.20 -15.49 3.65
C SER A 143 4.70 -16.37 2.50
N ILE A 144 5.59 -17.13 1.85
CA ILE A 144 5.20 -18.05 0.77
C ILE A 144 4.24 -19.11 1.31
N ILE A 145 4.58 -19.71 2.46
CA ILE A 145 3.75 -20.71 3.13
C ILE A 145 2.37 -20.13 3.50
N ASN A 146 2.35 -18.91 4.06
CA ASN A 146 1.11 -18.23 4.42
C ASN A 146 0.29 -17.77 3.21
N TYR A 147 0.94 -17.42 2.10
CA TYR A 147 0.27 -17.04 0.86
C TYR A 147 -0.42 -18.24 0.23
N PHE A 148 0.24 -19.41 0.19
CA PHE A 148 -0.38 -20.65 -0.29
C PHE A 148 -1.59 -21.05 0.57
N SER A 149 -1.51 -20.93 1.90
CA SER A 149 -2.65 -21.23 2.76
C SER A 149 -3.80 -20.23 2.59
N ALA A 150 -3.50 -18.93 2.50
CA ALA A 150 -4.49 -17.88 2.28
C ALA A 150 -5.15 -17.98 0.90
N CYS A 151 -4.38 -18.27 -0.16
CA CYS A 151 -4.92 -18.54 -1.49
C CYS A 151 -5.79 -19.78 -1.53
N GLY A 152 -5.45 -20.84 -0.79
CA GLY A 152 -6.32 -22.01 -0.62
C GLY A 152 -7.66 -21.65 0.03
N ALA A 153 -7.64 -20.83 1.07
CA ALA A 153 -8.85 -20.36 1.73
C ALA A 153 -9.70 -19.43 0.83
N LEU A 154 -9.08 -18.49 0.13
CA LEU A 154 -9.75 -17.59 -0.83
C LEU A 154 -10.33 -18.36 -2.02
N PHE A 155 -9.58 -19.36 -2.52
CA PHE A 155 -10.07 -20.27 -3.55
C PHE A 155 -11.34 -20.95 -3.08
N LEU A 156 -11.37 -21.52 -1.86
CA LEU A 156 -12.58 -22.16 -1.33
C LEU A 156 -13.73 -21.15 -1.14
N ILE A 157 -13.47 -19.95 -0.61
CA ILE A 157 -14.49 -18.92 -0.41
C ILE A 157 -15.12 -18.47 -1.73
N LEU A 158 -14.35 -18.40 -2.81
CA LEU A 158 -14.86 -18.01 -4.14
C LEU A 158 -15.43 -19.20 -4.91
N PHE A 159 -14.83 -20.37 -4.77
CA PHE A 159 -15.25 -21.60 -5.44
C PHE A 159 -16.58 -22.12 -4.90
N VAL A 160 -16.84 -22.03 -3.58
CA VAL A 160 -18.07 -22.55 -2.98
C VAL A 160 -19.33 -21.87 -3.53
N PRO A 161 -19.44 -20.53 -3.62
CA PRO A 161 -20.59 -19.87 -4.25
C PRO A 161 -20.70 -20.14 -5.75
N VAL A 162 -19.58 -20.18 -6.48
CA VAL A 162 -19.56 -20.48 -7.92
C VAL A 162 -20.03 -21.92 -8.19
N TRP A 163 -19.54 -22.87 -7.41
CA TRP A 163 -19.94 -24.27 -7.45
C TRP A 163 -21.40 -24.45 -7.01
N SER A 164 -21.84 -23.77 -5.95
CA SER A 164 -23.22 -23.82 -5.46
C SER A 164 -24.20 -23.24 -6.48
N ALA A 165 -23.84 -22.13 -7.15
CA ALA A 165 -24.63 -21.55 -8.24
C ALA A 165 -24.71 -22.52 -9.44
N LEU A 166 -23.58 -23.11 -9.83
CA LEU A 166 -23.50 -24.13 -10.89
C LEU A 166 -24.38 -25.35 -10.55
N ASN A 167 -24.29 -25.86 -9.32
CA ASN A 167 -25.03 -27.03 -8.88
C ASN A 167 -26.54 -26.74 -8.80
N SER A 168 -26.93 -25.58 -8.27
CA SER A 168 -28.34 -25.13 -8.26
C SER A 168 -28.91 -24.98 -9.69
N PHE A 169 -28.07 -24.59 -10.64
CA PHE A 169 -28.43 -24.48 -12.07
C PHE A 169 -28.68 -25.85 -12.72
N PHE A 170 -27.88 -26.87 -12.39
CA PHE A 170 -28.11 -28.24 -12.88
C PHE A 170 -29.32 -28.92 -12.24
N TYR A 171 -29.63 -28.61 -10.98
CA TYR A 171 -30.72 -29.26 -10.22
C TYR A 171 -32.08 -28.58 -10.36
N ASN A 172 -32.15 -27.30 -10.72
CA ASN A 172 -33.42 -26.66 -11.09
C ASN A 172 -33.88 -27.17 -12.46
N LYS A 173 -34.71 -28.22 -12.45
CA LYS A 173 -35.40 -28.76 -13.63
C LYS A 173 -36.33 -27.71 -14.25
N GLY A 174 -35.81 -26.93 -15.21
CA GLY A 174 -36.62 -26.05 -16.04
C GLY A 174 -35.82 -25.41 -17.16
N ASN A 175 -35.99 -25.89 -18.41
CA ASN A 175 -35.78 -25.21 -19.69
C ASN A 175 -34.51 -24.37 -19.97
N PHE A 176 -33.39 -24.55 -19.27
CA PHE A 176 -32.13 -23.88 -19.63
C PHE A 176 -31.22 -24.81 -20.44
N SER A 177 -30.66 -24.30 -21.55
CA SER A 177 -29.68 -25.05 -22.35
C SER A 177 -28.31 -25.08 -21.66
N VAL A 178 -27.53 -26.13 -21.91
CA VAL A 178 -26.15 -26.28 -21.38
C VAL A 178 -25.28 -25.06 -21.72
N GLU A 179 -25.52 -24.45 -22.88
CA GLU A 179 -24.86 -23.24 -23.35
C GLU A 179 -25.15 -22.01 -22.46
N GLN A 180 -26.39 -21.87 -21.97
CA GLN A 180 -26.77 -20.78 -21.06
C GLN A 180 -26.10 -20.93 -19.68
N ALA A 181 -25.88 -22.17 -19.22
CA ALA A 181 -25.19 -22.46 -17.97
C ALA A 181 -23.70 -22.06 -18.04
N TYR A 182 -23.00 -22.46 -19.12
CA TYR A 182 -21.61 -22.07 -19.34
C TYR A 182 -21.47 -20.55 -19.56
N GLY A 183 -22.43 -19.92 -20.24
CA GLY A 183 -22.47 -18.47 -20.41
C GLY A 183 -22.60 -17.70 -19.08
N TYR A 184 -23.49 -18.15 -18.19
CA TYR A 184 -23.66 -17.55 -16.86
C TYR A 184 -22.40 -17.72 -15.99
N LEU A 185 -21.79 -18.92 -15.96
CA LEU A 185 -20.54 -19.19 -15.26
C LEU A 185 -19.38 -18.33 -15.76
N GLY A 186 -19.23 -18.22 -17.08
CA GLY A 186 -18.23 -17.36 -17.70
C GLY A 186 -18.43 -15.90 -17.28
N MET A 187 -19.67 -15.41 -17.33
CA MET A 187 -20.00 -14.03 -16.96
C MET A 187 -19.73 -13.74 -15.47
N VAL A 188 -20.15 -14.61 -14.55
CA VAL A 188 -19.89 -14.44 -13.10
C VAL A 188 -18.39 -14.47 -12.80
N THR A 189 -17.64 -15.35 -13.46
CA THR A 189 -16.18 -15.45 -13.30
C THR A 189 -15.49 -14.20 -13.81
N VAL A 190 -15.90 -13.69 -14.99
CA VAL A 190 -15.37 -12.43 -15.55
C VAL A 190 -15.69 -11.24 -14.66
N ILE A 191 -16.91 -11.16 -14.11
CA ILE A 191 -17.29 -10.10 -13.16
C ILE A 191 -16.43 -10.18 -11.89
N LEU A 192 -16.26 -11.38 -11.31
CA LEU A 192 -15.39 -11.56 -10.15
C LEU A 192 -13.94 -11.14 -10.45
N ILE A 193 -13.40 -11.54 -11.60
CA ILE A 193 -12.07 -11.11 -12.03
C ILE A 193 -12.00 -9.59 -12.23
N MET A 194 -13.00 -8.96 -12.85
CA MET A 194 -13.02 -7.49 -13.00
C MET A 194 -13.13 -6.75 -11.66
N VAL A 195 -13.92 -7.26 -10.71
CA VAL A 195 -14.07 -6.68 -9.38
C VAL A 195 -12.76 -6.82 -8.59
N ILE A 196 -12.15 -8.02 -8.61
CA ILE A 196 -10.91 -8.33 -7.88
C ILE A 196 -9.68 -7.68 -8.55
N CYS A 197 -9.58 -7.65 -9.87
CA CYS A 197 -8.42 -7.05 -10.54
C CYS A 197 -8.57 -5.53 -10.69
N GLY A 198 -9.77 -5.04 -11.01
CA GLY A 198 -10.04 -3.63 -11.26
C GLY A 198 -10.09 -2.82 -9.98
N ILE A 199 -11.16 -2.99 -9.18
CA ILE A 199 -11.33 -2.22 -7.94
C ILE A 199 -10.23 -2.57 -6.94
N TRP A 200 -10.03 -3.85 -6.68
CA TRP A 200 -9.06 -4.25 -5.66
C TRP A 200 -7.63 -4.04 -6.13
N GLY A 201 -7.25 -4.32 -7.38
CA GLY A 201 -5.89 -4.02 -7.87
C GLY A 201 -5.52 -2.52 -7.86
N ILE A 202 -6.47 -1.64 -8.23
CA ILE A 202 -6.23 -0.19 -8.25
C ILE A 202 -6.19 0.38 -6.82
N ILE A 203 -7.14 0.00 -5.96
CA ILE A 203 -7.13 0.39 -4.54
C ILE A 203 -5.90 -0.16 -3.85
N TRP A 204 -5.52 -1.40 -4.17
CA TRP A 204 -4.35 -2.05 -3.60
C TRP A 204 -3.09 -1.28 -3.95
N ARG A 205 -2.88 -0.93 -5.23
CA ARG A 205 -1.69 -0.22 -5.67
C ARG A 205 -1.62 1.23 -5.17
N LEU A 206 -2.74 1.95 -5.14
CA LEU A 206 -2.76 3.38 -4.84
C LEU A 206 -2.87 3.71 -3.34
N PHE A 207 -3.51 2.85 -2.56
CA PHE A 207 -3.84 3.14 -1.16
C PHE A 207 -3.23 2.10 -0.20
N ILE A 208 -3.42 0.82 -0.49
CA ILE A 208 -3.03 -0.25 0.44
C ILE A 208 -1.52 -0.50 0.40
N LEU A 209 -0.87 -0.44 -0.77
CA LEU A 209 0.56 -0.70 -0.87
C LEU A 209 1.41 0.34 -0.10
N GLU A 210 0.86 1.53 0.16
CA GLU A 210 1.53 2.59 0.93
C GLU A 210 1.10 2.62 2.40
N LEU A 211 -0.17 2.40 2.72
CA LEU A 211 -0.68 2.38 4.09
C LEU A 211 -0.48 1.04 4.80
N VAL A 212 -0.58 -0.06 4.04
CA VAL A 212 -0.55 -1.46 4.46
C VAL A 212 0.47 -2.20 3.60
N SER A 213 1.63 -1.60 3.35
CA SER A 213 2.77 -2.34 2.82
C SER A 213 3.00 -3.58 3.69
N LEU A 214 3.15 -4.75 3.06
CA LEU A 214 3.46 -5.98 3.80
C LEU A 214 4.77 -5.78 4.56
N LYS A 215 4.95 -6.48 5.68
CA LYS A 215 6.19 -6.37 6.49
C LYS A 215 7.45 -6.55 5.63
N ILE A 216 7.41 -7.44 4.63
CA ILE A 216 8.49 -7.69 3.67
C ILE A 216 8.78 -6.48 2.76
N ASP A 217 7.74 -5.82 2.26
CA ASP A 217 7.89 -4.63 1.43
C ASP A 217 8.52 -3.49 2.23
N ARG A 218 8.17 -3.39 3.52
CA ARG A 218 8.75 -2.39 4.43
C ARG A 218 10.24 -2.64 4.66
N VAL A 219 10.63 -3.89 4.93
CA VAL A 219 12.04 -4.28 5.06
C VAL A 219 12.79 -4.00 3.76
N SER A 220 12.20 -4.35 2.60
CA SER A 220 12.83 -4.12 1.29
C SER A 220 13.03 -2.64 0.97
N ARG A 221 12.07 -1.78 1.31
CA ARG A 221 12.21 -0.32 1.12
C ARG A 221 13.22 0.28 2.09
N LEU A 222 13.23 -0.17 3.34
CA LEU A 222 14.23 0.25 4.33
C LEU A 222 15.64 -0.14 3.88
N LEU A 223 15.83 -1.38 3.42
CA LEU A 223 17.08 -1.86 2.84
C LEU A 223 17.56 -0.93 1.71
N ARG A 224 16.68 -0.62 0.75
CA ARG A 224 16.99 0.31 -0.34
C ARG A 224 17.37 1.71 0.15
N CYS A 225 16.74 2.20 1.23
CA CYS A 225 17.09 3.48 1.83
C CYS A 225 18.50 3.44 2.43
N VAL A 226 18.83 2.38 3.18
CA VAL A 226 20.16 2.19 3.79
C VAL A 226 21.25 2.05 2.73
N GLU A 227 21.00 1.30 1.66
CA GLU A 227 21.89 1.20 0.48
C GLU A 227 22.10 2.58 -0.19
N THR A 228 21.02 3.35 -0.33
CA THR A 228 21.09 4.71 -0.89
C THR A 228 21.92 5.62 0.01
N ILE A 229 21.78 5.51 1.34
CA ILE A 229 22.61 6.25 2.31
C ILE A 229 24.08 5.86 2.16
N LYS A 230 24.40 4.57 2.05
CA LYS A 230 25.76 4.08 1.80
C LYS A 230 26.31 4.66 0.50
N PHE A 231 25.53 4.66 -0.57
CA PHE A 231 25.92 5.24 -1.85
C PHE A 231 26.19 6.75 -1.74
N MET A 232 25.33 7.50 -1.04
CA MET A 232 25.51 8.93 -0.80
C MET A 232 26.77 9.24 0.01
N LEU A 233 27.14 8.37 0.97
CA LEU A 233 28.39 8.51 1.74
C LEU A 233 29.62 8.13 0.91
N LYS A 234 29.50 7.20 -0.04
CA LYS A 234 30.56 6.84 -0.99
C LYS A 234 30.79 7.91 -2.08
N ASN A 235 29.78 8.70 -2.42
CA ASN A 235 29.86 9.71 -3.48
C ASN A 235 29.48 11.12 -2.97
N ASN A 236 30.48 11.89 -2.53
CA ASN A 236 30.30 13.25 -2.02
C ASN A 236 29.69 14.23 -3.05
N GLU A 237 29.90 14.00 -4.36
CA GLU A 237 29.32 14.85 -5.41
C GLU A 237 27.80 14.70 -5.53
N TYR A 238 27.29 13.49 -5.28
CA TYR A 238 25.84 13.21 -5.29
C TYR A 238 25.11 13.91 -4.14
N LYS A 239 25.81 14.12 -3.01
CA LYS A 239 25.29 14.90 -1.87
C LYS A 239 25.09 16.37 -2.23
N LYS A 240 25.96 16.93 -3.10
CA LYS A 240 25.96 18.36 -3.45
C LYS A 240 24.97 18.71 -4.57
N SER A 241 24.68 17.76 -5.48
CA SER A 241 23.71 17.97 -6.57
C SER A 241 22.25 17.75 -6.15
N ASN A 242 22.01 16.97 -5.09
CA ASN A 242 20.68 16.65 -4.57
C ASN A 242 20.40 17.26 -3.18
N GLU A 243 20.94 18.43 -2.88
CA GLU A 243 20.55 19.24 -1.70
C GLU A 243 19.11 19.74 -1.88
N ILE A 244 18.15 18.83 -1.75
CA ILE A 244 16.75 19.16 -1.58
C ILE A 244 16.66 19.83 -0.21
N LYS A 245 16.14 21.05 -0.16
CA LYS A 245 15.81 21.76 1.08
C LYS A 245 14.61 21.08 1.73
N VAL A 246 14.87 19.96 2.42
CA VAL A 246 13.88 19.17 3.12
C VAL A 246 13.81 19.61 4.58
N ASN A 247 12.59 19.79 5.09
CA ASN A 247 12.36 20.11 6.50
C ASN A 247 12.18 18.83 7.32
N LEU A 248 13.15 18.54 8.20
CA LEU A 248 13.12 17.37 9.09
C LEU A 248 12.44 17.67 10.44
N GLY A 249 12.07 18.92 10.75
CA GLY A 249 11.59 19.29 12.08
C GLY A 249 10.36 18.50 12.53
N LYS A 250 9.37 18.32 11.65
CA LYS A 250 8.19 17.50 11.96
C LYS A 250 8.50 16.00 12.09
N PHE A 251 9.53 15.49 11.43
CA PHE A 251 10.00 14.13 11.65
C PHE A 251 10.63 13.98 13.05
N GLU A 252 11.45 14.95 13.47
CA GLU A 252 12.09 14.96 14.79
C GLU A 252 11.05 15.04 15.92
N GLU A 253 10.00 15.85 15.77
CA GLU A 253 8.87 15.89 16.71
C GLU A 253 8.19 14.52 16.87
N LEU A 254 7.90 13.84 15.75
CA LEU A 254 7.29 12.51 15.77
C LEU A 254 8.21 11.45 16.38
N LEU A 255 9.52 11.58 16.18
CA LEU A 255 10.52 10.70 16.78
C LEU A 255 10.58 10.90 18.31
N ILE A 256 10.51 12.13 18.79
CA ILE A 256 10.42 12.45 20.23
C ILE A 256 9.13 11.90 20.83
N GLU A 257 7.99 12.05 20.14
CA GLU A 257 6.70 11.48 20.59
C GLU A 257 6.79 9.95 20.68
N TYR A 258 7.48 9.30 19.74
CA TYR A 258 7.69 7.86 19.74
C TYR A 258 8.55 7.39 20.91
N ASN A 259 9.68 8.05 21.18
CA ASN A 259 10.60 7.67 22.25
C ASN A 259 10.06 7.93 23.68
N ARG A 260 8.95 8.67 23.82
CA ARG A 260 8.26 8.92 25.10
C ARG A 260 7.22 7.87 25.48
N LYS A 261 6.84 6.98 24.55
CA LYS A 261 5.84 5.92 24.75
C LYS A 261 6.50 4.57 24.97
#